data_AF-A0A970JC97-F1
#
_entry.id   AF-A0A970JC97-F1
#
_cell.length_a   1.000
_cell.length_b   1.000
_cell.length_c   1.000
_cell.angle_alpha   90.00
_cell.angle_beta   90.00
_cell.angle_gamma   90.00
#
_symmetry.space_group_name_H-M   'P 1'
#
loop_
_entity.id
_entity.type
_entity.pdbx_description
1 polymer ?
#
loop_
_entity_poly.entity_id
_entity_poly.type
_entity_poly.pdbx_seq_one_letter_code
_entity_poly.pdbx_strand_id
1 'polypeptide(L)'
;MDKMFEALEWLRNNKNPSAFATNRFEETENAINFVEKLYELGAEEIFVANIYDDPEFFEDEGGPYADTLIVKLPEDEEKRDKILEIYNYEKEEYDLNYGDDYYDDEDTLVFWWD
;
A
#
# COMPACT_ATOMS: atom_id res chain seq x y z
N MET A 1 -17.66 0.42 -4.02
CA MET A 1 -16.29 0.87 -4.28
C MET A 1 -15.77 1.27 -2.94
N ASP A 2 -14.88 0.45 -2.40
CA ASP A 2 -14.19 0.76 -1.16
C ASP A 2 -13.42 2.07 -1.30
N LYS A 3 -13.28 2.78 -0.19
CA LYS A 3 -12.72 4.13 -0.17
C LYS A 3 -11.22 4.03 -0.41
N MET A 4 -10.73 4.63 -1.49
CA MET A 4 -9.31 4.71 -1.82
C MET A 4 -8.82 6.14 -1.68
N PHE A 5 -7.59 6.30 -1.20
CA PHE A 5 -6.91 7.59 -1.11
C PHE A 5 -5.51 7.49 -1.68
N GLU A 6 -5.00 8.57 -2.25
CA GLU A 6 -3.59 8.64 -2.64
C GLU A 6 -2.73 8.36 -1.41
N ALA A 7 -1.77 7.45 -1.57
CA ALA A 7 -1.09 6.81 -0.45
C ALA A 7 -0.28 7.80 0.39
N LEU A 8 0.50 8.70 -0.22
CA LEU A 8 1.31 9.65 0.53
C LEU A 8 0.45 10.70 1.24
N GLU A 9 -0.63 11.18 0.60
CA GLU A 9 -1.60 12.08 1.21
C GLU A 9 -2.24 11.43 2.42
N TRP A 10 -2.68 10.18 2.31
CA TRP A 10 -3.30 9.46 3.43
C TRP A 10 -2.31 9.21 4.57
N LEU A 11 -1.15 8.63 4.28
CA LEU A 11 -0.14 8.26 5.29
C LEU A 11 0.37 9.49 6.06
N ARG A 12 0.66 10.59 5.36
CA ARG A 12 1.23 11.80 6.00
C ARG A 12 0.21 12.58 6.83
N ASN A 13 -1.09 12.42 6.57
CA ASN A 13 -2.15 13.06 7.33
C ASN A 13 -2.71 12.15 8.45
N ASN A 14 -2.38 10.86 8.43
CA ASN A 14 -2.76 9.93 9.48
C ASN A 14 -1.86 10.12 10.72
N LYS A 15 -2.46 10.24 11.91
CA LYS A 15 -1.71 10.43 13.16
C LYS A 15 -1.42 9.10 13.87
N ASN A 16 -1.94 7.99 13.35
CA ASN A 16 -1.60 6.67 13.85
C ASN A 16 -0.12 6.40 13.52
N PRO A 17 0.74 6.11 14.53
CA PRO A 17 2.16 5.84 14.30
C PRO A 17 2.42 4.53 13.55
N SER A 18 1.40 3.67 13.42
CA SER A 18 1.42 2.37 12.74
C SER A 18 0.18 2.22 11.86
N ALA A 19 -0.08 3.23 11.02
CA ALA A 19 -1.30 3.37 10.24
C ALA A 19 -1.45 2.30 9.13
N PHE A 20 -0.35 1.69 8.70
CA PHE A 20 -0.36 0.85 7.50
C PHE A 20 0.47 -0.41 7.67
N ALA A 21 -0.15 -1.58 7.47
CA ALA A 21 0.49 -2.90 7.47
C ALA A 21 1.57 -3.03 8.57
N THR A 22 1.16 -2.93 9.84
CA THR A 22 2.07 -2.84 10.99
C THR A 22 2.96 -4.07 11.12
N ASN A 23 2.46 -5.24 10.73
CA ASN A 23 3.22 -6.49 10.59
C ASN A 23 4.44 -6.36 9.65
N ARG A 24 4.36 -5.50 8.64
CA ARG A 24 5.40 -5.27 7.63
C ARG A 24 6.26 -4.04 7.89
N PHE A 25 5.64 -2.92 8.27
CA PHE A 25 6.34 -1.63 8.35
C PHE A 25 6.65 -1.19 9.77
N GLU A 26 5.96 -1.74 10.78
CA GLU A 26 6.00 -1.33 12.19
C GLU A 26 5.54 0.12 12.43
N GLU A 27 6.12 1.09 11.71
CA GLU A 27 5.87 2.53 11.80
C GLU A 27 5.38 3.09 10.45
N THR A 28 4.46 4.07 10.50
CA THR A 28 3.92 4.79 9.34
C THR A 28 5.02 5.43 8.50
N GLU A 29 6.10 5.89 9.12
CA GLU A 29 7.25 6.46 8.41
C GLU A 29 7.92 5.43 7.48
N ASN A 30 7.99 4.16 7.88
CA ASN A 30 8.55 3.11 7.04
C ASN A 30 7.64 2.80 5.84
N ALA A 31 6.32 2.86 6.03
CA ALA A 31 5.35 2.75 4.94
C ALA A 31 5.48 3.92 3.96
N ILE A 32 5.65 5.16 4.46
CA ILE A 32 5.90 6.35 3.62
C ILE A 32 7.16 6.15 2.77
N ASN A 33 8.27 5.75 3.39
CA ASN A 33 9.53 5.50 2.68
C ASN A 33 9.39 4.43 1.58
N PHE A 34 8.59 3.39 1.83
CA PHE A 34 8.31 2.36 0.83
C PHE A 34 7.51 2.91 -0.35
N VAL A 35 6.43 3.68 -0.10
CA VAL A 35 5.62 4.30 -1.14
C VAL A 35 6.45 5.30 -1.96
N GLU A 36 7.28 6.12 -1.31
CA GLU A 36 8.20 7.05 -2.00
C GLU A 36 9.14 6.30 -2.93
N LYS A 37 9.73 5.18 -2.48
CA LYS A 37 10.59 4.33 -3.32
C LYS A 37 9.84 3.79 -4.55
N LEU A 38 8.58 3.40 -4.43
CA LEU A 38 7.79 2.95 -5.57
C LEU A 38 7.54 4.08 -6.58
N TYR A 39 7.25 5.31 -6.11
CA TYR A 39 7.16 6.49 -6.97
C TYR A 39 8.51 6.82 -7.63
N GLU A 40 9.63 6.72 -6.92
CA GLU A 40 10.98 6.92 -7.48
C GLU A 40 11.31 5.91 -8.59
N LEU A 41 10.84 4.67 -8.45
CA LEU A 41 10.96 3.63 -9.48
C LEU A 41 10.02 3.85 -10.67
N GLY A 42 9.03 4.72 -10.51
CA GLY A 42 8.17 5.20 -11.59
C GLY A 42 6.74 4.69 -11.55
N ALA A 43 6.23 4.24 -10.40
CA ALA A 43 4.79 4.02 -10.24
C ALA A 43 4.01 5.29 -10.63
N GLU A 44 2.91 5.14 -11.35
CA GLU A 44 2.11 6.28 -11.82
C GLU A 44 1.23 6.83 -10.70
N GLU A 45 0.53 5.93 -10.02
CA GLU A 45 -0.44 6.23 -8.98
C GLU A 45 -0.36 5.13 -7.92
N ILE A 46 -0.38 5.53 -6.65
CA ILE A 46 -0.38 4.58 -5.53
C ILE A 46 -1.52 4.97 -4.58
N PHE A 47 -2.35 3.99 -4.24
CA PHE A 47 -3.51 4.18 -3.39
C PHE A 47 -3.49 3.25 -2.18
N VAL A 48 -3.94 3.77 -1.04
CA VAL A 48 -4.33 2.96 0.11
C VAL A 48 -5.80 2.57 -0.05
N ALA A 49 -6.11 1.30 0.14
CA ALA A 49 -7.45 0.72 0.10
C ALA A 49 -7.74 -0.09 1.37
N ASN A 50 -8.96 -0.64 1.50
CA ASN A 50 -9.39 -1.43 2.66
C ASN A 50 -9.16 -0.73 4.00
N ILE A 51 -9.57 0.53 4.09
CA ILE A 51 -9.36 1.36 5.28
C ILE A 51 -10.38 1.00 6.36
N TYR A 52 -9.88 0.65 7.53
CA TYR A 52 -10.62 0.47 8.77
C TYR A 52 -10.64 1.80 9.53
N ASP A 53 -11.81 2.47 9.55
CA ASP A 53 -11.97 3.81 10.14
C ASP A 53 -12.98 3.86 11.29
N ASP A 54 -13.30 2.72 11.91
CA ASP A 54 -14.19 2.67 13.07
C ASP A 54 -13.56 3.38 14.28
N PRO A 55 -14.12 4.54 14.72
CA PRO A 55 -13.54 5.31 15.80
C PRO A 55 -13.53 4.56 17.14
N GLU A 56 -14.41 3.58 17.36
CA GLU A 56 -14.40 2.79 18.61
C GLU A 56 -13.12 1.96 18.77
N PHE A 57 -12.46 1.62 17.66
CA PHE A 57 -11.25 0.80 17.66
C PHE A 57 -9.97 1.61 17.45
N PHE A 58 -10.03 2.69 16.66
CA PHE A 58 -8.84 3.35 16.14
C PHE A 58 -8.62 4.78 16.67
N GLU A 59 -9.54 5.36 17.45
CA GLU A 59 -9.36 6.71 18.00
C GLU A 59 -8.16 6.79 18.96
N ASP A 60 -8.00 5.80 19.84
CA ASP A 60 -6.90 5.72 20.80
C ASP A 60 -5.55 5.38 20.14
N GLU A 61 -5.57 4.78 18.94
CA GLU A 61 -4.38 4.49 18.13
C GLU A 61 -3.93 5.69 17.29
N GLY A 62 -4.71 6.78 17.26
CA GLY A 62 -4.37 8.02 16.55
C GLY A 62 -4.98 8.13 15.15
N GLY A 63 -5.84 7.20 14.74
CA GLY A 63 -6.51 7.27 13.44
C GLY A 63 -6.64 5.93 12.73
N PRO A 64 -7.28 5.94 11.55
CA PRO A 64 -7.65 4.72 10.82
C PRO A 64 -6.44 3.86 10.46
N TYR A 65 -6.69 2.58 10.19
CA TYR A 65 -5.70 1.60 9.78
C TYR A 65 -6.00 1.06 8.38
N ALA A 66 -4.98 0.61 7.63
CA ALA A 66 -5.14 -0.11 6.38
C ALA A 66 -3.98 -1.09 6.15
N ASP A 67 -4.17 -2.05 5.25
CA ASP A 67 -3.21 -3.12 4.95
C ASP A 67 -3.05 -3.38 3.44
N THR A 68 -3.76 -2.61 2.61
CA THR A 68 -3.84 -2.82 1.18
C THR A 68 -3.32 -1.60 0.42
N LEU A 69 -2.33 -1.85 -0.44
CA LEU A 69 -1.73 -0.86 -1.34
C LEU A 69 -1.99 -1.26 -2.79
N ILE A 70 -2.49 -0.33 -3.58
CA ILE A 70 -2.77 -0.52 -5.01
C ILE A 70 -1.80 0.35 -5.78
N VAL A 71 -0.99 -0.26 -6.64
CA VAL A 71 0.10 0.38 -7.37
C VAL A 71 -0.18 0.27 -8.86
N LYS A 72 -0.37 1.41 -9.51
CA LYS A 72 -0.48 1.49 -10.96
C LYS A 72 0.91 1.55 -11.59
N LEU A 73 1.18 0.60 -12.46
CA LEU A 73 2.46 0.41 -13.12
C LEU A 73 2.67 1.45 -14.23
N PRO A 74 3.92 1.88 -14.48
CA PRO A 74 4.24 2.70 -15.64
C PRO A 74 4.09 1.93 -16.95
N GLU A 75 3.88 2.67 -18.04
CA GLU A 75 4.01 2.15 -19.42
C GLU A 75 5.47 1.76 -19.77
N ASP A 76 6.46 2.32 -19.08
CA ASP A 76 7.89 2.02 -19.29
C ASP A 76 8.25 0.62 -18.76
N GLU A 77 8.63 -0.29 -19.67
CA GLU A 77 8.93 -1.69 -19.36
C GLU A 77 10.07 -1.85 -18.33
N GLU A 78 11.14 -1.06 -18.41
CA GLU A 78 12.29 -1.20 -17.49
C GLU A 78 11.91 -0.77 -16.06
N LYS A 79 11.09 0.27 -15.93
CA LYS A 79 10.54 0.70 -14.64
C LYS A 79 9.52 -0.28 -14.09
N ARG A 80 8.66 -0.81 -14.96
CA ARG A 80 7.68 -1.85 -14.63
C ARG A 80 8.38 -3.08 -14.05
N ASP A 81 9.44 -3.56 -14.69
CA ASP A 81 10.20 -4.72 -14.23
C ASP A 81 10.78 -4.52 -12.82
N LYS A 82 11.31 -3.33 -12.51
CA LYS A 82 11.83 -3.01 -11.16
C LYS A 82 10.76 -3.05 -10.08
N ILE A 83 9.55 -2.58 -10.40
CA ILE A 83 8.42 -2.62 -9.46
C ILE A 83 7.92 -4.07 -9.28
N LEU A 84 7.88 -4.85 -10.38
CA LEU A 84 7.54 -6.27 -10.34
C LEU A 84 8.56 -7.08 -9.52
N GLU A 85 9.85 -6.76 -9.57
CA GLU A 85 10.87 -7.39 -8.72
C GLU A 85 10.57 -7.17 -7.23
N ILE A 86 10.21 -5.93 -6.83
CA ILE A 86 9.80 -5.64 -5.45
C ILE A 86 8.54 -6.40 -5.09
N TYR A 87 7.53 -6.39 -5.96
CA TYR A 87 6.27 -7.09 -5.72
C TYR A 87 6.50 -8.59 -5.51
N ASN A 88 7.29 -9.23 -6.37
CA ASN A 88 7.60 -10.65 -6.25
C ASN A 88 8.40 -10.95 -4.98
N TYR A 89 9.34 -10.08 -4.59
CA TYR A 89 10.05 -10.21 -3.32
C TYR A 89 9.10 -10.12 -2.12
N GLU A 90 8.25 -9.10 -2.06
CA GLU A 90 7.29 -8.91 -0.97
C GLU A 90 6.32 -10.10 -0.88
N LYS A 91 5.89 -10.64 -2.04
CA LYS A 91 5.05 -11.82 -2.13
C LYS A 91 5.71 -13.08 -1.58
N GLU A 92 6.99 -13.30 -1.88
CA GLU A 92 7.72 -14.47 -1.39
C GLU A 92 8.05 -14.36 0.11
N GLU A 93 8.43 -13.16 0.58
CA GLU A 93 8.90 -12.95 1.95
C GLU A 93 7.74 -12.81 2.95
N TYR A 94 6.65 -12.14 2.55
CA TYR A 94 5.52 -11.82 3.43
C TYR A 94 4.23 -12.56 3.08
N ASP A 95 4.29 -13.54 2.18
CA ASP A 95 3.14 -14.36 1.74
C ASP A 95 1.93 -13.48 1.37
N LEU A 96 2.17 -12.45 0.54
CA LEU A 96 1.13 -11.50 0.12
C LEU A 96 -0.10 -12.28 -0.33
N ASN A 97 -1.21 -12.13 0.42
CA ASN A 97 -2.45 -12.76 0.05
C ASN A 97 -2.91 -12.16 -1.29
N TYR A 98 -3.17 -13.02 -2.26
CA TYR A 98 -3.72 -12.56 -3.51
C TYR A 98 -5.09 -11.95 -3.20
N GLY A 99 -5.21 -10.63 -3.33
CA GLY A 99 -6.49 -9.95 -3.47
C GLY A 99 -7.13 -10.30 -4.83
N ASP A 100 -7.17 -11.59 -5.17
CA ASP A 100 -7.48 -12.18 -6.49
C ASP A 100 -8.87 -11.78 -7.03
N ASP A 101 -9.68 -11.08 -6.25
CA ASP A 101 -11.06 -10.73 -6.60
C ASP A 101 -11.34 -9.22 -6.73
N TYR A 102 -10.39 -8.30 -6.46
CA TYR A 102 -10.72 -6.87 -6.36
C TYR A 102 -10.25 -5.95 -7.50
N TYR A 103 -9.12 -6.24 -8.16
CA TYR A 103 -8.59 -5.39 -9.25
C TYR A 103 -7.92 -6.23 -10.34
N ASP A 104 -8.68 -6.62 -11.36
CA ASP A 104 -8.24 -7.41 -12.52
C ASP A 104 -7.83 -6.48 -13.68
N ASP A 105 -6.90 -5.55 -13.40
CA ASP A 105 -6.31 -4.66 -14.41
C ASP A 105 -4.84 -5.06 -14.62
N GLU A 106 -4.46 -5.36 -15.86
CA GLU A 106 -3.11 -5.82 -16.23
C GLU A 106 -2.01 -4.81 -15.84
N ASP A 107 -2.38 -3.55 -15.60
CA ASP A 107 -1.46 -2.46 -15.25
C ASP A 107 -1.46 -2.12 -13.75
N THR A 108 -2.06 -2.95 -12.90
CA THR A 108 -2.14 -2.69 -11.46
C THR A 108 -1.63 -3.88 -10.64
N LEU A 109 -0.87 -3.56 -9.58
CA LEU A 109 -0.45 -4.53 -8.56
C LEU A 109 -1.16 -4.23 -7.24
N VAL A 110 -1.63 -5.27 -6.57
CA VAL A 110 -2.26 -5.18 -5.25
C VAL A 110 -1.33 -5.83 -4.24
N PHE A 111 -0.75 -5.02 -3.35
CA PHE A 111 -0.02 -5.51 -2.19
C PHE A 111 -0.98 -5.56 -1.00
N TRP A 112 -1.13 -6.73 -0.40
CA TRP A 112 -1.98 -6.92 0.77
C TRP A 112 -1.23 -7.69 1.85
N TRP A 113 -0.98 -7.01 2.98
CA TRP A 113 -0.24 -7.54 4.13
C TRP A 113 -1.18 -7.70 5.33
N ASP A 114 -1.88 -8.83 5.42
CA ASP A 114 -2.70 -9.24 6.57
C ASP A 114 -1.84 -9.85 7.71
#